data_AF-A0A141RQL7-F1
#
_entry.id   AF-A0A141RQL7-F1
#
_cell.length_a   1.000
_cell.length_b   1.000
_cell.length_c   1.000
_cell.angle_alpha   90.00
_cell.angle_beta   90.00
_cell.angle_gamma   90.00
#
_symmetry.space_group_name_H-M   'P 1'
#
loop_
_entity.id
_entity.type
_entity.pdbx_description
1 polymer ?
#
loop_
_entity_poly.entity_id
_entity_poly.type
_entity_poly.pdbx_seq_one_letter_code
_entity_poly.pdbx_strand_id
1 'polypeptide(L)'
;MEKAKRVVWRLLAASVCVMAVSQAVHADSLDEQRNRYAQIKQAWDNKQMDTVQALMPTLKDYPLYPYLEYRQITDDLMNQPTVTVNNFIQANPTLPPARTLKSRFVNELARREDWRGLLAFSPDKPGATEAQCNYYYAKWA
;
A
#
# COMPACT_ATOMS: atom_id res chain seq x y z
N MET A 1 25.42 36.80 41.43
CA MET A 1 25.60 35.33 41.46
C MET A 1 24.28 34.55 41.35
N GLU A 2 23.17 35.03 41.92
CA GLU A 2 21.85 34.36 41.82
C GLU A 2 21.30 34.16 40.39
N LYS A 3 21.38 35.18 39.53
CA LYS A 3 20.86 35.10 38.15
C LYS A 3 21.55 34.01 37.32
N ALA A 4 22.86 33.88 37.48
CA ALA A 4 23.65 32.83 36.82
C ALA A 4 23.22 31.42 37.30
N LYS A 5 22.98 31.24 38.60
CA LYS A 5 22.45 29.99 39.16
C LYS A 5 21.06 29.64 38.59
N ARG A 6 20.16 30.61 38.43
CA ARG A 6 18.82 30.37 37.84
C ARG A 6 18.88 30.03 36.35
N VAL A 7 19.79 30.66 35.59
CA VAL A 7 19.98 30.35 34.16
C VAL A 7 20.57 28.94 33.98
N VAL A 8 21.56 28.57 34.78
CA VAL A 8 22.14 27.21 34.78
C VAL A 8 21.08 26.17 35.16
N TRP A 9 20.23 26.45 36.16
CA TRP A 9 19.14 25.56 36.53
C TRP A 9 18.09 25.39 35.43
N ARG A 10 17.77 26.46 34.69
CA ARG A 10 16.85 26.39 33.55
C ARG A 10 17.44 25.60 32.38
N LEU A 11 18.73 25.75 32.11
CA LEU A 11 19.42 25.00 31.06
C LEU A 11 19.55 23.51 31.42
N LEU A 12 19.83 23.19 32.68
CA LEU A 12 19.85 21.81 33.17
C LEU A 12 18.47 21.16 33.12
N ALA A 13 17.41 21.88 33.52
CA ALA A 13 16.04 21.39 33.41
C ALA A 13 15.62 21.16 31.94
N ALA A 14 15.97 22.07 31.03
CA ALA A 14 15.71 21.91 29.60
C ALA A 14 16.46 20.72 29.00
N SER A 15 17.72 20.48 29.39
CA SER A 15 18.52 19.34 28.93
C SER A 15 17.95 17.99 29.40
N VAL A 16 17.46 17.92 30.64
CA VAL A 16 16.79 16.72 31.18
C VAL A 16 15.45 16.46 30.48
N CYS A 17 14.69 17.51 30.16
CA CYS A 17 13.46 17.37 29.37
C CYS A 17 13.72 16.85 27.94
N VAL A 18 14.81 17.26 27.29
CA VAL A 18 15.15 16.76 25.94
C VAL A 18 15.56 15.29 25.97
N MET A 19 16.29 14.84 27.00
CA MET A 19 16.68 13.42 27.14
C MET A 19 15.51 12.49 27.46
N ALA A 20 14.48 12.96 28.17
CA ALA A 20 13.29 12.18 28.50
C ALA A 20 12.34 11.95 27.29
N VAL A 21 12.49 12.74 26.22
CA VAL A 21 11.66 12.66 25.01
C VAL A 21 12.24 11.68 23.97
N SER A 22 13.39 11.05 24.27
CA SER A 22 13.90 9.91 23.52
C SER A 22 13.03 8.67 23.79
N GLN A 23 11.79 8.71 23.33
CA GLN A 23 10.96 7.52 23.17
C GLN A 23 11.77 6.56 22.31
N ALA A 24 12.14 5.41 22.88
CA ALA A 24 12.76 4.34 22.13
C ALA A 24 11.74 3.89 21.07
N VAL A 25 11.93 4.35 19.84
CA VAL A 25 11.28 3.77 18.66
C VAL A 25 11.91 2.39 18.51
N HIS A 26 11.35 1.40 19.20
CA HIS A 26 11.72 0.02 18.99
C HIS A 26 11.21 -0.36 17.61
N ALA A 27 12.15 -0.55 16.68
CA ALA A 27 11.84 -1.22 15.43
C ALA A 27 11.36 -2.63 15.79
N ASP A 28 10.16 -2.94 15.33
CA ASP A 28 9.52 -4.24 15.51
C ASP A 28 10.41 -5.34 14.93
N SER A 29 10.62 -6.41 15.68
CA SER A 29 11.53 -7.47 15.22
C SER A 29 10.96 -8.13 13.95
N LEU A 30 11.83 -8.62 13.07
CA LEU A 30 11.37 -9.30 11.86
C LEU A 30 10.47 -10.51 12.19
N ASP A 31 10.68 -11.15 13.33
CA ASP A 31 9.87 -12.27 13.80
C ASP A 31 8.48 -11.84 14.28
N GLU A 32 8.36 -10.68 14.94
CA GLU A 32 7.06 -10.09 15.27
C GLU A 32 6.27 -9.72 14.00
N GLN A 33 6.92 -9.13 12.99
CA GLN A 33 6.30 -8.85 11.69
C GLN A 33 5.83 -10.13 10.97
N ARG A 34 6.64 -11.20 10.99
CA ARG A 34 6.27 -12.52 10.44
C ARG A 34 5.03 -13.08 11.13
N ASN A 35 4.97 -12.99 12.46
CA ASN A 35 3.82 -13.44 13.24
C ASN A 35 2.56 -12.66 12.89
N ARG A 36 2.63 -11.32 12.80
CA ARG A 36 1.49 -10.49 12.37
C ARG A 36 1.07 -10.79 10.93
N TYR A 37 2.03 -11.05 10.04
CA TYR A 37 1.74 -11.44 8.66
C TYR A 37 1.00 -12.79 8.57
N ALA A 38 1.35 -13.75 9.42
CA ALA A 38 0.61 -15.01 9.50
C ALA A 38 -0.83 -14.79 10.04
N GLN A 39 -0.97 -13.96 11.09
CA GLN A 39 -2.26 -13.63 11.69
C GLN A 39 -3.19 -12.91 10.70
N ILE A 40 -2.70 -11.90 9.97
CA ILE A 40 -3.53 -11.17 9.00
C ILE A 40 -3.99 -12.08 7.88
N LYS A 41 -3.14 -13.00 7.39
CA LYS A 41 -3.54 -13.97 6.38
C LYS A 41 -4.68 -14.85 6.87
N GLN A 42 -4.55 -15.42 8.07
CA GLN A 42 -5.59 -16.24 8.67
C GLN A 42 -6.90 -15.44 8.88
N ALA A 43 -6.81 -14.21 9.37
CA ALA A 43 -7.96 -13.34 9.53
C ALA A 43 -8.66 -13.06 8.19
N TRP A 44 -7.88 -12.80 7.14
CA TRP A 44 -8.40 -12.56 5.79
C TRP A 44 -9.10 -13.79 5.20
N ASP A 45 -8.49 -14.98 5.37
CA ASP A 45 -9.05 -16.24 4.88
C ASP A 45 -10.37 -16.58 5.63
N ASN A 46 -10.49 -16.16 6.89
CA ASN A 46 -11.70 -16.29 7.70
C ASN A 46 -12.69 -15.12 7.56
N LYS A 47 -12.45 -14.16 6.64
CA LYS A 47 -13.27 -12.96 6.43
C LYS A 47 -13.43 -12.06 7.68
N GLN A 48 -12.47 -12.10 8.60
CA GLN A 48 -12.44 -11.24 9.79
C GLN A 48 -11.88 -9.86 9.43
N MET A 49 -12.67 -9.07 8.69
CA MET A 49 -12.18 -7.85 8.05
C MET A 49 -11.79 -6.74 9.04
N ASP A 50 -12.41 -6.67 10.21
CA ASP A 50 -12.00 -5.73 11.27
C ASP A 50 -10.56 -5.99 11.73
N THR A 51 -10.21 -7.27 11.90
CA THR A 51 -8.85 -7.69 12.25
C THR A 51 -7.88 -7.40 11.11
N VAL A 52 -8.29 -7.65 9.86
CA VAL A 52 -7.48 -7.30 8.68
C VAL A 52 -7.17 -5.80 8.66
N GLN A 53 -8.19 -4.97 8.80
CA GLN A 53 -8.05 -3.52 8.78
C GLN A 53 -7.15 -3.00 9.92
N ALA A 54 -7.25 -3.60 11.10
CA ALA A 54 -6.39 -3.26 12.24
C ALA A 54 -4.93 -3.67 12.02
N LEU A 55 -4.68 -4.82 11.38
CA LEU A 55 -3.33 -5.35 11.16
C LEU A 55 -2.60 -4.70 9.96
N MET A 56 -3.32 -4.30 8.91
CA MET A 56 -2.75 -3.67 7.71
C MET A 56 -1.72 -2.55 8.00
N PRO A 57 -2.03 -1.51 8.80
CA PRO A 57 -1.08 -0.43 9.04
C PRO A 57 0.17 -0.86 9.80
N THR A 58 0.14 -1.98 10.54
CA THR A 58 1.26 -2.51 11.35
C THR A 58 2.30 -3.28 10.54
N LEU A 59 2.03 -3.49 9.25
CA LEU A 59 2.86 -4.31 8.35
C LEU A 59 3.49 -3.49 7.22
N LYS A 60 3.37 -2.17 7.20
CA LYS A 60 3.87 -1.33 6.09
C LYS A 60 5.36 -1.52 5.79
N ASP A 61 6.17 -1.74 6.82
CA ASP A 61 7.62 -1.94 6.69
C ASP A 61 8.00 -3.41 6.42
N TYR A 62 7.02 -4.33 6.42
CA TYR A 62 7.27 -5.74 6.17
C TYR A 62 7.42 -5.99 4.66
N PRO A 63 8.47 -6.71 4.19
CA PRO A 63 8.76 -6.85 2.76
C PRO A 63 7.63 -7.42 1.90
N LEU A 64 6.71 -8.19 2.48
CA LEU A 64 5.56 -8.78 1.76
C LEU A 64 4.29 -7.91 1.82
N TYR A 65 4.35 -6.72 2.41
CA TYR A 65 3.21 -5.80 2.47
C TYR A 65 2.55 -5.52 1.11
N PRO A 66 3.30 -5.33 -0.01
CA PRO A 66 2.69 -5.12 -1.32
C PRO A 66 1.80 -6.27 -1.80
N TYR A 67 1.99 -7.49 -1.28
CA TYR A 67 1.09 -8.61 -1.58
C TYR A 67 -0.26 -8.48 -0.86
N LEU A 68 -0.29 -7.87 0.33
CA LEU A 68 -1.53 -7.57 1.05
C LEU A 68 -2.30 -6.45 0.37
N GLU A 69 -1.60 -5.40 -0.07
CA GLU A 69 -2.21 -4.32 -0.87
C GLU A 69 -2.77 -4.85 -2.19
N TYR A 70 -2.01 -5.70 -2.89
CA TYR A 70 -2.52 -6.37 -4.10
C TYR A 70 -3.80 -7.14 -3.81
N ARG A 71 -3.82 -7.96 -2.75
CA ARG A 71 -5.02 -8.73 -2.35
C ARG A 71 -6.20 -7.79 -2.12
N GLN A 72 -6.01 -6.72 -1.33
CA GLN A 72 -7.03 -5.72 -1.04
C GLN A 72 -7.63 -5.09 -2.30
N ILE A 73 -6.76 -4.67 -3.24
CA ILE A 73 -7.18 -4.07 -4.50
C ILE A 73 -7.97 -5.09 -5.32
N THR A 74 -7.52 -6.34 -5.36
CA THR A 74 -8.12 -7.36 -6.23
C THR A 74 -9.38 -8.02 -5.69
N ASP A 75 -9.58 -8.02 -4.37
CA ASP A 75 -10.80 -8.54 -3.73
C ASP A 75 -12.03 -7.70 -4.13
N ASP A 76 -11.84 -6.41 -4.42
CA ASP A 76 -12.90 -5.49 -4.84
C ASP A 76 -12.56 -4.78 -6.16
N LEU A 77 -11.87 -5.47 -7.07
CA LEU A 77 -11.33 -4.86 -8.30
C LEU A 77 -12.42 -4.16 -9.13
N MET A 78 -13.67 -4.62 -9.06
CA MET A 78 -14.80 -4.05 -9.80
C MET A 78 -15.21 -2.65 -9.35
N ASN A 79 -14.91 -2.28 -8.11
CA ASN A 79 -15.21 -0.96 -7.56
C ASN A 79 -13.95 -0.09 -7.39
N GLN A 80 -12.76 -0.63 -7.70
CA GLN A 80 -11.53 0.15 -7.62
C GLN A 80 -11.51 1.28 -8.65
N PRO A 81 -11.15 2.51 -8.23
CA PRO A 81 -10.90 3.60 -9.15
C PRO A 81 -9.53 3.44 -9.81
N THR A 82 -9.43 3.89 -11.06
CA THR A 82 -8.21 3.80 -11.88
C THR A 82 -6.98 4.37 -11.19
N VAL A 83 -7.13 5.47 -10.42
CA VAL A 83 -6.03 6.10 -9.69
C VAL A 83 -5.41 5.17 -8.64
N THR A 84 -6.22 4.40 -7.89
CA THR A 84 -5.71 3.45 -6.89
C THR A 84 -4.88 2.37 -7.55
N VAL A 85 -5.40 1.79 -8.62
CA VAL A 85 -4.72 0.70 -9.35
C VAL A 85 -3.43 1.20 -10.01
N ASN A 86 -3.47 2.38 -10.65
CA ASN A 86 -2.28 2.97 -11.26
C ASN A 86 -1.21 3.29 -10.21
N ASN A 87 -1.58 3.90 -9.08
CA ASN A 87 -0.64 4.21 -8.00
C ASN A 87 0.04 2.94 -7.46
N PHE A 88 -0.72 1.85 -7.26
CA PHE A 88 -0.16 0.58 -6.82
C PHE A 88 0.84 -0.01 -7.83
N ILE A 89 0.49 0.01 -9.13
CA ILE A 89 1.37 -0.50 -10.19
C ILE A 89 2.67 0.32 -10.26
N GLN A 90 2.58 1.64 -10.18
CA GLN A 90 3.75 2.53 -10.24
C GLN A 90 4.63 2.43 -8.99
N ALA A 91 4.03 2.22 -7.82
CA ALA A 91 4.76 2.02 -6.58
C ALA A 91 5.51 0.66 -6.54
N ASN A 92 5.08 -0.32 -7.34
CA ASN A 92 5.57 -1.71 -7.27
C ASN A 92 6.07 -2.26 -8.64
N PRO A 93 7.04 -1.62 -9.32
CA PRO A 93 7.43 -2.00 -10.69
C PRO A 93 8.11 -3.38 -10.82
N THR A 94 8.70 -3.88 -9.73
CA THR A 94 9.38 -5.18 -9.67
C THR A 94 8.49 -6.30 -9.15
N LEU A 95 7.30 -5.99 -8.62
CA LEU A 95 6.39 -6.96 -8.05
C LEU A 95 5.66 -7.73 -9.16
N PRO A 96 5.83 -9.07 -9.27
CA PRO A 96 5.20 -9.86 -10.33
C PRO A 96 3.67 -9.67 -10.44
N PRO A 97 2.87 -9.70 -9.35
CA PRO A 97 1.43 -9.46 -9.46
C PRO A 97 1.05 -8.03 -9.86
N ALA A 98 1.90 -7.01 -9.61
CA ALA A 98 1.64 -5.66 -10.12
C ALA A 98 1.76 -5.58 -11.65
N ARG A 99 2.70 -6.33 -12.24
CA ARG A 99 2.88 -6.39 -13.70
C ARG A 99 1.66 -7.01 -14.40
N THR A 100 1.10 -8.06 -13.82
CA THR A 100 -0.12 -8.71 -14.37
C THR A 100 -1.38 -7.91 -14.09
N LEU A 101 -1.43 -7.14 -12.98
CA LEU A 101 -2.57 -6.29 -12.62
C LEU A 101 -2.91 -5.26 -13.70
N LYS A 102 -1.93 -4.71 -14.42
CA LYS A 102 -2.20 -3.78 -15.54
C LYS A 102 -3.14 -4.41 -16.58
N SER A 103 -2.83 -5.63 -17.04
CA SER A 103 -3.68 -6.31 -18.03
C SER A 103 -5.02 -6.72 -17.44
N ARG A 104 -5.03 -7.18 -16.18
CA ARG A 104 -6.27 -7.53 -15.47
C ARG A 104 -7.21 -6.33 -15.34
N PHE A 105 -6.68 -5.15 -15.04
CA PHE A 105 -7.48 -3.93 -14.90
C PHE A 105 -7.95 -3.38 -16.25
N VAL A 106 -7.19 -3.56 -17.33
CA VAL A 106 -7.69 -3.29 -18.70
C VAL A 106 -8.94 -4.14 -19.00
N ASN A 107 -8.92 -5.43 -18.67
CA ASN A 107 -10.09 -6.30 -18.85
C ASN A 107 -11.25 -5.87 -17.95
N GLU A 108 -10.97 -5.43 -16.72
CA GLU A 108 -12.00 -4.89 -15.84
C GLU A 108 -12.63 -3.60 -16.39
N LEU A 109 -11.84 -2.66 -16.93
CA LEU A 109 -12.37 -1.46 -17.58
C LEU A 109 -13.21 -1.79 -18.82
N ALA A 110 -12.80 -2.80 -19.59
CA ALA A 110 -13.59 -3.30 -20.71
C ALA A 110 -14.91 -3.93 -20.25
N ARG A 111 -14.90 -4.69 -19.15
CA ARG A 111 -16.11 -5.25 -18.53
C ARG A 111 -17.08 -4.15 -18.05
N ARG A 112 -16.56 -2.99 -17.68
CA ARG A 112 -17.34 -1.78 -17.31
C ARG A 112 -17.77 -0.96 -18.53
N GLU A 113 -17.40 -1.36 -19.74
CA GLU A 113 -17.58 -0.60 -20.98
C GLU A 113 -16.95 0.81 -20.94
N ASP A 114 -15.96 1.03 -20.06
CA ASP A 114 -15.26 2.30 -19.91
C ASP A 114 -14.10 2.39 -20.93
N TRP A 115 -14.46 2.47 -22.21
CA TRP A 115 -13.48 2.50 -23.31
C TRP A 115 -12.52 3.69 -23.22
N ARG A 116 -13.05 4.86 -22.83
CA ARG A 116 -12.26 6.08 -22.64
C ARG A 116 -11.28 5.93 -21.47
N GLY A 117 -11.75 5.41 -20.33
CA GLY A 117 -10.91 5.14 -19.17
C GLY A 117 -9.87 4.06 -19.44
N LEU A 118 -10.21 3.04 -20.24
CA LEU A 118 -9.29 2.00 -20.69
C LEU A 118 -8.11 2.59 -21.46
N LEU A 119 -8.37 3.43 -22.47
CA LEU A 119 -7.31 4.06 -23.26
C LEU A 119 -6.51 5.10 -22.46
N ALA A 120 -7.13 5.77 -21.49
CA ALA A 120 -6.42 6.66 -20.57
C ALA A 120 -5.50 5.88 -19.60
N PHE A 121 -5.95 4.72 -19.11
CA PHE A 121 -5.18 3.88 -18.20
C PHE A 121 -4.04 3.11 -18.90
N SER A 122 -4.30 2.60 -20.11
CA SER A 122 -3.32 1.90 -20.94
C SER A 122 -3.18 2.60 -22.28
N PRO A 123 -2.42 3.72 -22.35
CA PRO A 123 -2.18 4.41 -23.62
C PRO A 123 -1.46 3.51 -24.64
N ASP A 124 -0.55 2.67 -24.14
CA ASP A 124 0.16 1.65 -24.91
C ASP A 124 -0.56 0.30 -24.88
N LYS A 125 -0.25 -0.52 -25.90
CA LYS A 125 -0.72 -1.91 -26.02
C LYS A 125 -0.41 -2.72 -24.74
N PRO A 126 -1.41 -3.35 -24.10
CA PRO A 126 -1.18 -4.18 -22.91
C PRO A 126 -0.54 -5.53 -23.25
N GLY A 127 -0.04 -6.21 -22.21
CA GLY A 127 0.73 -7.45 -22.37
C GLY A 127 -0.10 -8.68 -22.74
N ALA A 128 -1.20 -8.95 -22.02
CA ALA A 128 -2.01 -10.15 -22.23
C ALA A 128 -2.88 -10.04 -23.50
N THR A 129 -3.02 -11.13 -24.26
CA THR A 129 -3.81 -11.18 -25.51
C THR A 129 -5.24 -10.69 -25.34
N GLU A 130 -5.94 -11.13 -24.28
CA GLU A 130 -7.31 -10.68 -24.00
C GLU A 130 -7.39 -9.15 -23.81
N ALA A 131 -6.45 -8.58 -23.04
CA ALA A 131 -6.36 -7.14 -22.84
C ALA A 131 -6.03 -6.40 -24.14
N GLN A 132 -5.25 -7.01 -25.03
CA GLN A 132 -4.99 -6.44 -26.36
C GLN A 132 -6.26 -6.39 -27.21
N CYS A 133 -7.09 -7.44 -27.19
CA CYS A 133 -8.38 -7.44 -27.89
C CYS A 133 -9.27 -6.30 -27.39
N ASN A 134 -9.40 -6.15 -26.08
CA ASN A 134 -10.15 -5.06 -25.45
C ASN A 134 -9.59 -3.68 -25.80
N TYR A 135 -8.26 -3.53 -25.81
CA TYR A 135 -7.59 -2.29 -26.21
C TYR A 135 -7.86 -1.90 -27.66
N TYR A 136 -7.79 -2.86 -28.60
CA TYR A 136 -8.07 -2.57 -30.01
C TYR A 136 -9.55 -2.34 -30.28
N TYR A 137 -10.43 -3.05 -29.55
CA TYR A 137 -11.86 -2.75 -29.58
C TYR A 137 -12.13 -1.31 -29.12
N ALA A 138 -11.56 -0.89 -28.00
CA ALA A 138 -11.70 0.48 -27.47
C ALA A 138 -11.17 1.56 -28.43
N LYS A 139 -10.16 1.25 -29.25
CA LYS A 139 -9.64 2.17 -30.28
C LYS A 139 -10.53 2.29 -31.51
N TRP A 140 -11.34 1.28 -31.78
CA TRP A 140 -12.23 1.22 -32.93
C TRP A 140 -13.62 1.79 -32.62
N ALA A 141 -14.14 1.50 -31.42
CA ALA A 141 -15.43 1.96 -30.91
C ALA A 141 -15.46 3.48 -30.69
#